data_AF-A0A497ZNZ8-F1
#
_entry.id   AF-A0A497ZNZ8-F1
#
_cell.length_a   1.000
_cell.length_b   1.000
_cell.length_c   1.000
_cell.angle_alpha   90.00
_cell.angle_beta   90.00
_cell.angle_gamma   90.00
#
_symmetry.space_group_name_H-M   'P 1'
#
loop_
_entity.id
_entity.type
_entity.pdbx_description
1 polymer ?
#
loop_
_entity_poly.entity_id
_entity_poly.type
_entity_poly.pdbx_seq_one_letter_code
_entity_poly.pdbx_strand_id
1 'polypeptide(L)'
;MGTAREQVVAQVAHTPDAQRYEPVFTNPTAYRAPETPRQETLCALFAEALATTRVGLDDDFFDLGGQSLNGIRLINLINKTLGLELSIDELFDYPTVAELDQHLAG
;
A
#
# COMPACT_ATOMS: atom_id res chain seq x y z
N MET A 1 -45.29 -23.55 -17.01
CA MET A 1 -45.81 -22.20 -16.67
C MET A 1 -45.91 -22.16 -15.16
N GLY A 2 -45.05 -21.52 -14.39
CA GLY A 2 -44.12 -20.43 -14.67
C GLY A 2 -44.25 -19.47 -13.50
N THR A 3 -43.11 -19.01 -12.97
CA THR A 3 -42.94 -17.77 -12.17
C THR A 3 -43.66 -17.74 -10.82
N ALA A 4 -43.22 -17.08 -9.75
CA ALA A 4 -42.15 -16.15 -9.40
C ALA A 4 -42.19 -16.15 -7.85
N ARG A 5 -41.06 -16.21 -7.14
CA ARG A 5 -40.32 -15.03 -6.64
C ARG A 5 -41.17 -14.06 -5.79
N GLU A 6 -40.57 -13.68 -4.66
CA GLU A 6 -40.68 -12.36 -3.99
C GLU A 6 -41.87 -12.18 -3.04
N GLN A 7 -41.61 -12.25 -1.73
CA GLN A 7 -41.32 -11.10 -0.84
C GLN A 7 -42.57 -10.27 -0.51
N VAL A 8 -43.08 -10.42 0.73
CA VAL A 8 -44.01 -9.47 1.36
C VAL A 8 -43.68 -9.35 2.86
N VAL A 9 -42.77 -8.40 3.13
CA VAL A 9 -42.72 -7.42 4.22
C VAL A 9 -43.22 -7.79 5.64
N ALA A 10 -42.32 -7.65 6.61
CA ALA A 10 -42.62 -7.12 7.95
C ALA A 10 -41.37 -6.35 8.43
N GLN A 11 -41.34 -5.04 8.22
CA GLN A 11 -41.81 -4.00 9.14
C GLN A 11 -40.70 -3.57 10.13
N VAL A 12 -40.09 -2.45 9.74
CA VAL A 12 -39.43 -1.37 10.49
C VAL A 12 -39.20 -1.54 12.00
N ALA A 13 -37.95 -1.37 12.40
CA ALA A 13 -37.61 -0.55 13.56
C ALA A 13 -36.68 0.55 13.06
N HIS A 14 -37.21 1.78 13.02
CA HIS A 14 -36.46 2.98 12.72
C HIS A 14 -35.82 3.45 14.03
N THR A 15 -34.50 3.31 14.15
CA THR A 15 -33.70 4.00 15.17
C THR A 15 -32.91 5.11 14.47
N PRO A 16 -33.03 6.38 14.87
CA PRO A 16 -32.22 7.46 14.33
C PRO A 16 -30.86 7.57 15.05
N ASP A 17 -29.84 7.95 14.27
CA ASP A 17 -28.56 8.55 14.67
C ASP A 17 -27.45 7.64 15.26
N ALA A 18 -26.60 7.12 14.37
CA ALA A 18 -25.13 7.16 14.44
C ALA A 18 -24.57 6.66 13.11
N GLN A 19 -23.84 7.52 12.41
CA GLN A 19 -23.42 7.36 11.02
C GLN A 19 -22.61 6.08 10.72
N ARG A 20 -22.93 5.48 9.57
CA ARG A 20 -22.12 4.57 8.72
C ARG A 20 -20.71 4.26 9.22
N TYR A 21 -20.53 3.07 9.79
CA TYR A 21 -19.30 2.31 9.55
C TYR A 21 -19.64 1.22 8.54
N GLU A 22 -19.56 1.57 7.26
CA GLU A 22 -19.32 0.55 6.24
C GLU A 22 -17.92 0.01 6.59
N PRO A 23 -17.73 -1.28 6.92
CA PRO A 23 -16.38 -1.79 6.95
C PRO A 23 -15.83 -1.61 5.54
N VAL A 24 -14.98 -0.60 5.34
CA VAL A 24 -14.09 -0.60 4.20
C VAL A 24 -13.25 -1.85 4.43
N PHE A 25 -13.55 -2.91 3.69
CA PHE A 25 -12.59 -3.97 3.54
C PHE A 25 -11.47 -3.32 2.72
N THR A 26 -10.52 -2.68 3.40
CA THR A 26 -9.20 -2.48 2.82
C THR A 26 -8.77 -3.89 2.49
N ASN A 27 -8.84 -4.25 1.22
CA ASN A 27 -8.34 -5.52 0.75
C ASN A 27 -6.91 -5.57 1.28
N PRO A 28 -6.54 -6.48 2.20
CA PRO A 28 -5.16 -6.54 2.63
C PRO A 28 -4.40 -6.85 1.34
N THR A 29 -3.64 -5.87 0.82
CA THR A 29 -2.67 -6.15 -0.22
C THR A 29 -1.90 -7.35 0.30
N ALA A 30 -2.03 -8.47 -0.40
CA ALA A 30 -1.56 -9.74 0.12
C ALA A 30 -0.05 -9.59 0.29
N TYR A 31 0.41 -9.56 1.55
CA TYR A 31 1.82 -9.31 1.85
C TYR A 31 2.70 -10.25 1.03
N ARG A 32 3.44 -9.67 0.08
CA ARG A 32 4.46 -10.38 -0.69
C ARG A 32 5.81 -10.13 -0.02
N ALA A 33 6.44 -11.22 0.43
CA ALA A 33 7.77 -11.17 1.01
C ALA A 33 8.82 -10.85 -0.05
N PRO A 34 9.92 -10.16 0.31
CA PRO A 34 11.06 -9.98 -0.59
C PRO A 34 11.69 -11.33 -0.96
N GLU A 35 12.07 -11.47 -2.22
CA GLU A 35 12.63 -12.68 -2.83
C GLU A 35 14.13 -12.54 -3.13
N THR A 36 14.67 -11.31 -3.09
CA THR A 36 16.08 -11.00 -3.39
C THR A 36 16.72 -10.12 -2.29
N PRO A 37 18.05 -10.14 -2.12
CA PRO A 37 18.73 -9.29 -1.12
C PRO A 37 18.56 -7.79 -1.39
N ARG A 38 18.39 -7.38 -2.65
CA ARG A 38 18.07 -5.99 -3.00
C ARG A 38 16.68 -5.62 -2.50
N GLN A 39 15.69 -6.48 -2.77
CA GLN A 39 14.32 -6.31 -2.29
C GLN A 39 14.24 -6.26 -0.77
N GLU A 40 14.96 -7.14 -0.06
CA GLU A 40 15.04 -7.11 1.41
C GLU A 40 15.57 -5.76 1.91
N THR A 41 16.61 -5.24 1.27
CA THR A 41 17.18 -3.93 1.59
C THR A 41 16.17 -2.82 1.33
N LEU A 42 15.53 -2.81 0.15
CA LEU A 42 14.52 -1.81 -0.20
C LEU A 42 13.33 -1.84 0.78
N CYS A 43 12.78 -3.02 1.10
CA CYS A 43 11.72 -3.16 2.11
C CYS A 43 12.14 -2.60 3.47
N ALA A 44 13.38 -2.84 3.91
CA ALA A 44 13.89 -2.31 5.17
C ALA A 44 14.01 -0.78 5.15
N LEU A 45 14.48 -0.20 4.04
CA LEU A 45 14.61 1.25 3.89
C LEU A 45 13.24 1.95 3.83
N PHE A 46 12.26 1.32 3.15
CA PHE A 46 10.86 1.77 3.16
C PHE A 46 10.31 1.76 4.59
N ALA A 47 10.50 0.65 5.31
CA ALA A 47 10.06 0.51 6.68
C ALA A 47 10.67 1.56 7.61
N GLU A 48 11.97 1.84 7.46
CA GLU A 48 12.68 2.88 8.21
C GLU A 48 12.15 4.29 7.89
N ALA A 49 11.96 4.61 6.62
CA ALA A 49 11.48 5.92 6.19
C ALA A 49 10.04 6.20 6.64
N LEU A 50 9.19 5.17 6.68
CA LEU A 50 7.79 5.24 7.10
C LEU A 50 7.60 4.98 8.60
N ALA A 51 8.67 4.62 9.32
CA ALA A 51 8.61 4.17 10.71
C ALA A 51 7.58 3.04 10.95
N THR A 52 7.46 2.11 9.99
CA THR A 52 6.59 0.93 10.09
C THR A 52 7.38 -0.33 10.42
N THR A 53 6.69 -1.36 10.88
CA THR A 53 7.31 -2.64 11.26
C THR A 53 7.64 -3.51 10.06
N ARG A 54 6.85 -3.41 8.98
CA ARG A 54 6.98 -4.28 7.80
C ARG A 54 6.40 -3.59 6.58
N VAL A 55 7.08 -3.78 5.45
CA VAL A 55 6.66 -3.38 4.10
C VAL A 55 6.84 -4.59 3.19
N GLY A 56 5.81 -4.95 2.44
CA GLY A 56 5.84 -5.96 1.39
C GLY A 56 6.28 -5.40 0.05
N LEU A 57 6.47 -6.29 -0.92
CA LEU A 57 6.90 -5.89 -2.26
C LEU A 57 5.88 -5.05 -3.02
N ASP A 58 4.60 -5.38 -2.85
CA ASP A 58 3.45 -4.73 -3.50
C ASP A 58 2.81 -3.63 -2.61
N ASP A 59 3.40 -3.32 -1.45
CA ASP A 59 2.91 -2.24 -0.59
C ASP A 59 3.32 -0.88 -1.15
N ASP A 60 2.32 -0.06 -1.47
CA ASP A 60 2.50 1.28 -2.01
C ASP A 60 2.96 2.25 -0.93
N PHE A 61 4.03 3.00 -1.22
CA PHE A 61 4.62 3.95 -0.28
C PHE A 61 3.61 4.99 0.23
N PHE A 62 2.75 5.49 -0.64
CA PHE A 62 1.78 6.53 -0.33
C PHE A 62 0.55 5.96 0.39
N ASP A 63 0.10 4.75 0.06
CA ASP A 63 -0.97 4.05 0.79
C ASP A 63 -0.56 3.74 2.24
N LEU A 64 0.72 3.42 2.47
CA LEU A 64 1.29 3.25 3.80
C LEU A 64 1.43 4.56 4.62
N GLY A 65 1.00 5.70 4.08
CA GLY A 65 1.10 7.01 4.73
C GLY A 65 2.39 7.77 4.40
N GLY A 66 3.06 7.40 3.31
CA GLY A 66 4.18 8.14 2.74
C GLY A 66 3.78 9.55 2.31
N GLN A 67 4.52 10.54 2.81
CA GLN A 67 4.40 11.94 2.42
C GLN A 67 5.74 12.45 1.91
N SER A 68 5.76 13.65 1.31
CA SER A 68 6.94 14.21 0.64
C SER A 68 8.22 14.16 1.49
N LEU A 69 8.14 14.41 2.80
CA LEU A 69 9.31 14.34 3.69
C LEU A 69 9.84 12.91 3.87
N ASN A 70 8.94 11.93 4.01
CA ASN A 70 9.32 10.52 4.08
C ASN A 70 9.91 10.06 2.76
N GLY A 71 9.33 10.49 1.62
CA GLY A 71 9.84 10.16 0.28
C GLY A 71 11.24 10.72 0.05
N ILE A 72 11.48 11.99 0.39
CA ILE A 72 12.81 12.59 0.33
C ILE A 72 13.80 11.82 1.22
N ARG A 73 13.42 11.48 2.46
CA ARG A 73 14.26 10.69 3.35
C ARG A 73 14.58 9.32 2.75
N LEU A 74 13.56 8.60 2.26
CA LEU A 74 13.70 7.30 1.65
C LEU A 74 14.70 7.32 0.49
N ILE A 75 14.54 8.28 -0.42
CA ILE A 75 15.43 8.45 -1.57
C ILE A 75 16.87 8.68 -1.12
N ASN A 76 17.09 9.56 -0.14
CA ASN A 76 18.44 9.80 0.40
C ASN A 76 19.04 8.54 1.01
N LEU A 77 18.24 7.73 1.70
CA LEU A 77 18.68 6.46 2.29
C LEU A 77 19.02 5.43 1.22
N ILE A 78 18.18 5.26 0.21
CA ILE A 78 18.42 4.36 -0.92
C ILE A 78 19.68 4.76 -1.67
N ASN A 79 19.80 6.05 -2.04
CA ASN A 79 20.94 6.58 -2.78
C ASN A 79 22.25 6.35 -2.01
N LYS A 80 22.24 6.59 -0.69
CA LYS A 80 23.41 6.35 0.16
C LYS A 80 23.75 4.87 0.35
N THR A 81 22.74 4.00 0.44
CA THR A 81 22.92 2.57 0.77
C THR A 81 23.28 1.75 -0.45
N LEU A 82 22.64 2.02 -1.58
CA LEU A 82 22.82 1.29 -2.84
C LEU A 82 23.74 2.02 -3.84
N GLY A 83 24.15 3.25 -3.54
CA GLY A 83 24.99 4.06 -4.43
C GLY A 83 24.28 4.50 -5.70
N LEU A 84 22.97 4.74 -5.60
CA LEU A 84 22.09 5.13 -6.71
C LEU A 84 21.80 6.63 -6.66
N GLU A 85 21.16 7.13 -7.71
CA GLU A 85 20.71 8.52 -7.82
C GLU A 85 19.21 8.58 -8.15
N LEU A 86 18.39 7.96 -7.30
CA LEU A 86 16.93 8.04 -7.41
C LEU A 86 16.43 9.46 -7.20
N SER A 87 15.41 9.82 -7.97
CA SER A 87 14.68 11.08 -7.89
C SER A 87 13.30 10.90 -7.24
N ILE A 88 12.70 12.01 -6.78
CA ILE A 88 11.33 11.97 -6.23
C ILE A 88 10.30 11.58 -7.28
N ASP A 89 10.53 11.96 -8.54
CA ASP A 89 9.67 11.60 -9.67
C ASP A 89 9.62 10.07 -9.87
N GLU A 90 10.77 9.39 -9.75
CA GLU A 90 10.85 7.92 -9.84
C GLU A 90 10.13 7.22 -8.69
N LEU A 91 10.13 7.80 -7.48
CA LEU A 91 9.32 7.26 -6.38
C LEU A 91 7.81 7.42 -6.64
N PHE A 92 7.39 8.44 -7.39
CA PHE A 92 6.00 8.61 -7.79
C PHE A 92 5.60 7.66 -8.95
N ASP A 93 6.52 7.41 -9.88
CA ASP A 93 6.28 6.49 -11.00
C ASP A 93 6.34 5.02 -10.55
N TYR A 94 7.19 4.72 -9.56
CA TYR A 94 7.40 3.39 -8.99
C TYR A 94 7.21 3.46 -7.46
N PRO A 95 5.96 3.51 -6.97
CA PRO A 95 5.69 3.72 -5.54
C PRO A 95 5.87 2.46 -4.69
N THR A 96 6.05 1.28 -5.30
CA THR A 96 6.27 0.01 -4.59
C THR A 96 7.71 -0.48 -4.66
N VAL A 97 8.09 -1.37 -3.74
CA VAL A 97 9.43 -2.00 -3.75
C VAL A 97 9.62 -2.88 -4.99
N ALA A 98 8.58 -3.60 -5.42
CA ALA A 98 8.63 -4.41 -6.64
C ALA A 98 8.91 -3.55 -7.87
N GLU A 99 8.18 -2.45 -8.03
CA GLU A 99 8.35 -1.55 -9.18
C GLU A 99 9.73 -0.88 -9.19
N LEU A 100 10.21 -0.39 -8.05
CA LEU A 100 11.57 0.16 -7.96
C LEU A 100 12.65 -0.88 -8.24
N ASP A 101 12.52 -2.11 -7.72
CA ASP A 101 13.49 -3.17 -8.01
C ASP A 101 13.53 -3.53 -9.50
N GLN A 102 12.36 -3.57 -10.16
CA GLN A 102 12.27 -3.79 -11.60
C GLN A 102 12.89 -2.64 -12.40
N HIS A 103 12.60 -1.38 -12.03
CA HIS A 103 13.17 -0.19 -12.67
C HIS A 103 14.70 -0.17 -12.54
N LEU A 104 15.24 -0.54 -11.37
CA LEU A 104 16.68 -0.61 -11.13
C LEU A 104 17.38 -1.81 -11.78
N ALA A 105 16.63 -2.79 -12.26
CA ALA A 105 17.16 -3.96 -12.94
C ALA A 105 17.26 -3.78 -14.47
N GLY A 106 16.59 -2.77 -15.03
CA GLY A 106 16.64 -2.38 -16.44
C GLY A 106 17.84 -1.51 -16.77
#